data_AF-A0AA39S3R8-F1
#
_entry.id   AF-A0AA39S3R8-F1
#
_cell.length_a   1.000
_cell.length_b   1.000
_cell.length_c   1.000
_cell.angle_alpha   90.00
_cell.angle_beta   90.00
_cell.angle_gamma   90.00
#
_symmetry.space_group_name_H-M   'P 1'
#
loop_
_entity.id
_entity.type
_entity.pdbx_description
1 polymer ?
#
loop_
_entity_poly.entity_id
_entity_poly.type
_entity_poly.pdbx_seq_one_letter_code
_entity_poly.pdbx_strand_id
1 'polypeptide(L)'
;MTIARGNKNGSLYTTTDGCGSIAMAEGKDDPNLWHQRFGHMSNQGLKCLHSKGKLPDLKSVKVDFRESCMLGKQKRVSFKKTGRVPVKEKLELVHTDV
;
A
#
# COMPACT_ATOMS: atom_id res chain seq x y z
N MET A 1 -19.78 2.16 27.85
CA MET A 1 -18.60 1.70 27.08
C MET A 1 -18.51 2.56 25.84
N THR A 2 -17.54 3.46 25.75
CA THR A 2 -17.36 4.39 24.61
C THR A 2 -16.33 3.79 23.66
N ILE A 3 -16.70 3.59 22.39
CA ILE A 3 -15.89 2.84 21.41
C ILE A 3 -14.91 3.76 20.64
N ALA A 4 -15.24 5.05 20.49
CA ALA A 4 -14.35 6.05 19.88
C ALA A 4 -14.73 7.48 20.28
N ARG A 5 -13.79 8.43 20.17
CA ARG A 5 -13.98 9.86 20.43
C ARG A 5 -13.48 10.67 19.22
N GLY A 6 -14.23 11.68 18.81
CA GLY A 6 -13.87 12.56 17.69
C GLY A 6 -14.28 14.02 17.95
N ASN A 7 -13.66 14.95 17.24
CA ASN A 7 -13.93 16.37 17.29
C ASN A 7 -14.87 16.79 16.14
N LYS A 8 -15.90 17.58 16.43
CA LYS A 8 -16.90 18.03 15.46
C LYS A 8 -16.55 19.42 14.92
N ASN A 9 -16.35 19.53 13.61
CA ASN A 9 -16.14 20.80 12.90
C ASN A 9 -17.27 20.99 11.88
N GLY A 10 -18.18 21.93 12.17
CA GLY A 10 -19.39 22.13 11.35
C GLY A 10 -20.31 20.91 11.38
N SER A 11 -20.58 20.32 10.20
CA SER A 11 -21.36 19.08 10.05
C SER A 11 -20.50 17.81 10.03
N LEU A 12 -19.17 17.92 10.10
CA LEU A 12 -18.23 16.79 9.98
C LEU A 12 -17.64 16.39 11.33
N TYR A 13 -17.47 15.09 11.56
CA TYR A 13 -16.74 14.54 12.70
C TYR A 13 -15.34 14.07 12.26
N THR A 14 -14.31 14.49 12.99
CA THR A 14 -12.89 14.22 12.73
C THR A 14 -12.30 13.46 13.90
N THR A 15 -11.75 12.26 13.68
CA THR A 15 -11.03 11.53 14.72
C THR A 15 -9.59 12.05 14.80
N THR A 16 -9.07 12.27 16.01
CA THR A 16 -7.69 12.77 16.19
C THR A 16 -6.63 11.72 15.84
N ASP A 17 -7.00 10.43 15.87
CA ASP A 17 -6.10 9.29 15.63
C ASP A 17 -6.54 8.43 14.44
N GLY A 18 -6.91 9.08 13.34
CA GLY A 18 -7.03 8.40 12.06
C GLY A 18 -5.65 8.26 11.40
N CYS A 19 -4.97 7.13 11.60
CA CYS A 19 -4.10 6.55 10.55
C CYS A 19 -5.00 6.06 9.37
N GLY A 20 -5.81 6.99 8.88
CA GLY A 20 -6.90 6.83 7.95
C GLY A 20 -6.84 8.08 7.10
N SER A 21 -6.17 7.91 5.97
CA SER A 21 -5.91 8.87 4.90
C SER A 21 -7.13 9.72 4.50
N ILE A 22 -7.55 10.67 5.31
CA ILE A 22 -8.39 11.78 4.87
C ILE A 22 -7.41 12.83 4.34
N ALA A 23 -7.10 12.70 3.05
CA ALA A 23 -6.29 13.64 2.31
C ALA A 23 -6.97 15.02 2.34
N MET A 24 -6.60 15.84 3.32
CA MET A 24 -6.99 17.25 3.41
C MET A 24 -6.66 17.95 2.09
N ALA A 25 -7.66 18.62 1.52
CA ALA A 25 -7.71 19.05 0.13
C ALA A 25 -6.89 20.30 -0.20
N GLU A 26 -5.85 20.63 0.56
CA GLU A 26 -5.24 21.97 0.52
C GLU A 26 -3.85 22.02 -0.15
N GLY A 27 -3.18 20.89 -0.37
CA GLY A 27 -1.85 20.84 -1.00
C GLY A 27 -1.86 20.31 -2.43
N LYS A 28 -2.18 21.14 -3.44
CA LYS A 28 -2.22 20.70 -4.85
C LYS A 28 -0.86 20.32 -5.44
N ASP A 29 0.22 20.83 -4.85
CA ASP A 29 1.59 20.71 -5.36
C ASP A 29 2.38 19.55 -4.70
N ASP A 30 1.76 18.78 -3.79
CA ASP A 30 2.44 17.72 -3.04
C ASP A 30 2.34 16.35 -3.75
N PRO A 31 3.48 15.76 -4.19
CA PRO A 31 3.51 14.43 -4.79
C PRO A 31 2.97 13.34 -3.85
N ASN A 32 3.14 13.48 -2.54
CA ASN A 32 2.64 12.53 -1.54
C ASN A 32 1.12 12.54 -1.47
N LEU A 33 0.50 13.71 -1.64
CA LEU A 33 -0.95 13.83 -1.70
C LEU A 33 -1.51 13.13 -2.93
N TRP A 34 -0.89 13.34 -4.10
CA TRP A 34 -1.27 12.64 -5.32
C TRP A 34 -1.08 11.12 -5.21
N HIS A 35 0.01 10.68 -4.58
CA HIS A 35 0.23 9.27 -4.25
C HIS A 35 -0.94 8.68 -3.44
N GLN A 36 -1.38 9.36 -2.37
CA GLN A 36 -2.52 8.91 -1.55
C GLN A 36 -3.85 8.96 -2.32
N ARG A 37 -4.14 10.06 -3.03
CA ARG A 37 -5.37 10.25 -3.82
C ARG A 37 -5.57 9.16 -4.87
N PHE A 38 -4.48 8.68 -5.48
CA PHE A 38 -4.53 7.58 -6.46
C PHE A 38 -4.41 6.18 -5.83
N GLY A 39 -4.72 6.03 -4.54
CA GLY A 39 -4.70 4.73 -3.87
C GLY A 39 -3.29 4.18 -3.70
N HIS A 40 -2.38 5.02 -3.23
CA HIS A 40 -0.97 4.70 -3.05
C HIS A 40 -0.29 4.27 -4.37
N MET A 41 -0.52 4.97 -5.47
CA MET A 41 0.07 4.65 -6.79
C MET A 41 1.61 4.66 -6.76
N SER A 42 2.28 3.83 -7.58
CA SER A 42 3.75 3.82 -7.63
C SER A 42 4.34 5.15 -8.14
N ASN A 43 5.57 5.46 -7.73
CA ASN A 43 6.31 6.64 -8.20
C ASN A 43 6.43 6.67 -9.73
N GLN A 44 6.60 5.50 -10.34
CA GLN A 44 6.64 5.38 -11.80
C GLN A 44 5.28 5.70 -12.45
N GLY A 45 4.18 5.23 -11.85
CA GLY A 45 2.83 5.57 -12.30
C GLY A 45 2.56 7.07 -12.24
N LEU A 46 2.94 7.72 -11.14
CA LEU A 46 2.84 9.17 -10.99
C LEU A 46 3.73 9.94 -11.99
N LYS A 47 4.96 9.47 -12.24
CA LYS A 47 5.83 10.04 -13.29
C LYS A 47 5.20 9.96 -14.68
N CYS A 48 4.53 8.86 -15.00
CA CYS A 48 3.81 8.69 -16.26
C CYS A 48 2.59 9.63 -16.37
N LEU A 49 1.85 9.85 -15.28
CA LEU A 49 0.75 10.82 -15.28
C LEU A 49 1.24 12.27 -15.40
N HIS A 50 2.32 12.60 -14.70
CA HIS A 50 2.97 13.90 -14.78
C HIS A 50 3.48 14.20 -16.19
N SER A 51 4.18 13.26 -16.84
CA SER A 51 4.68 13.45 -18.20
C SER A 51 3.57 13.59 -19.25
N LYS A 52 2.37 13.07 -18.97
CA LYS A 52 1.17 13.23 -19.79
C LYS A 52 0.36 14.50 -19.46
N GLY A 53 0.87 15.37 -18.59
CA GLY A 53 0.20 16.61 -18.19
C GLY A 53 -1.11 16.38 -17.41
N LYS A 54 -1.28 15.21 -16.77
CA LYS A 54 -2.50 14.87 -16.01
C LYS A 54 -2.47 15.35 -14.55
N LEU A 55 -1.34 15.91 -14.11
CA LEU A 55 -1.11 16.45 -12.77
C LEU A 55 -0.67 17.92 -12.90
N PRO A 56 -1.58 18.84 -13.27
CA PRO A 56 -1.23 20.20 -13.68
C PRO A 56 -0.56 21.03 -12.56
N ASP A 57 -0.88 20.74 -11.30
CA ASP A 57 -0.36 21.46 -10.14
C ASP A 57 1.00 20.91 -9.65
N LEU A 58 1.45 19.78 -10.20
CA LEU A 58 2.62 19.07 -9.71
C LEU A 58 3.87 19.49 -10.50
N LYS A 59 4.83 20.16 -9.85
CA LYS A 59 6.10 20.58 -10.50
C LYS A 59 7.10 19.44 -10.70
N SER A 60 7.10 18.47 -9.80
CA SER A 60 8.00 17.32 -9.84
C SER A 60 7.39 16.13 -9.13
N VAL A 61 7.76 14.90 -9.52
CA VAL A 61 7.30 13.68 -8.85
C VAL A 61 8.41 13.17 -7.92
N LYS A 62 8.35 13.61 -6.67
CA LYS A 62 9.18 13.08 -5.57
C LYS A 62 8.27 12.67 -4.42
N VAL A 63 7.91 11.39 -4.38
CA VAL A 63 7.11 10.80 -3.30
C VAL A 63 8.06 10.25 -2.26
N ASP A 64 7.76 10.52 -1.00
CA ASP A 64 8.53 10.01 0.13
C ASP A 64 8.36 8.50 0.27
N PHE A 65 9.42 7.88 0.77
CA PHE A 65 9.41 6.47 1.07
C PHE A 65 8.40 6.16 2.18
N ARG A 66 7.49 5.20 1.93
CA ARG A 66 6.57 4.67 2.95
C ARG A 66 6.61 3.15 3.02
N GLU A 67 6.94 2.64 4.19
CA GLU A 67 7.02 1.20 4.48
C GLU A 67 5.72 0.48 4.16
N SER A 68 4.57 1.05 4.56
CA SER A 68 3.24 0.48 4.29
C SER A 68 2.99 0.28 2.80
N CYS A 69 3.45 1.20 1.96
CA CYS A 69 3.30 1.13 0.51
C CYS A 69 4.21 0.08 -0.11
N MET A 70 5.42 -0.10 0.43
CA MET A 70 6.33 -1.16 0.00
C MET A 70 5.75 -2.53 0.37
N LEU A 71 5.40 -2.74 1.64
CA LEU A 71 4.90 -4.02 2.14
C LEU A 71 3.60 -4.42 1.43
N GLY A 72 2.69 -3.46 1.21
CA GLY A 72 1.44 -3.71 0.49
C GLY A 72 1.61 -4.03 -1.00
N LYS A 73 2.71 -3.60 -1.62
CA LYS A 73 3.02 -3.86 -3.05
C LYS A 73 4.08 -4.94 -3.25
N GLN A 74 4.62 -5.51 -2.18
CA GLN A 74 5.67 -6.51 -2.27
C GLN A 74 5.14 -7.76 -2.97
N LYS A 75 5.77 -8.13 -4.08
CA LYS A 75 5.45 -9.39 -4.77
C LYS A 75 5.90 -10.56 -3.88
N ARG A 76 5.00 -11.52 -3.67
CA ARG A 76 5.38 -12.80 -3.06
C ARG A 76 6.41 -13.50 -3.94
N VAL A 77 7.56 -13.83 -3.35
CA VAL A 77 8.54 -14.70 -4.00
C VAL A 77 7.94 -16.10 -4.14
N SER A 78 8.17 -16.74 -5.28
CA SER A 78 7.80 -18.15 -5.42
C SER A 78 8.70 -18.97 -4.50
N PHE A 79 8.11 -19.90 -3.75
CA PHE A 79 8.91 -20.92 -3.08
C PHE A 79 9.77 -21.65 -4.12
N LYS A 80 11.05 -21.87 -3.78
CA LYS A 80 11.88 -22.75 -4.60
C LYS A 80 11.16 -24.09 -4.69
N LYS A 81 10.88 -24.53 -5.91
CA LYS A 81 10.44 -25.91 -6.15
C LYS A 81 11.66 -26.79 -5.97
N THR A 82 12.05 -27.04 -4.72
CA THR A 82 12.89 -28.20 -4.43
C THR A 82 11.99 -29.39 -4.69
N GLY A 83 12.12 -29.98 -5.89
CA GLY A 83 11.43 -31.22 -6.20
C GLY A 83 11.80 -32.22 -5.11
N ARG A 84 10.79 -32.73 -4.39
CA ARG A 84 11.03 -33.88 -3.52
C ARG A 84 11.52 -35.00 -4.42
N VAL A 85 12.62 -35.65 -4.05
CA VAL A 85 13.08 -36.85 -4.75
C VAL A 85 11.94 -37.88 -4.64
N PRO A 86 11.45 -38.44 -5.75
CA PRO A 86 10.48 -39.52 -5.69
C PRO A 86 11.11 -40.69 -4.92
N VAL A 87 10.44 -41.13 -3.86
CA VAL A 87 10.81 -42.37 -3.17
C VAL A 87 10.59 -43.54 -4.13
N LYS A 88 11.54 -44.47 -4.14
CA LYS A 88 11.60 -45.57 -5.11
C LYS A 88 10.84 -46.79 -4.60
N GLU A 89 10.83 -46.98 -3.29
CA GLU A 89 10.28 -48.17 -2.65
C GLU A 89 8.97 -47.86 -1.89
N LYS A 90 8.15 -48.90 -1.71
CA LYS A 90 6.90 -48.79 -0.95
C LYS A 90 7.20 -48.50 0.52
N LEU A 91 6.45 -47.55 1.11
CA LEU A 91 6.54 -47.13 2.53
C LEU A 91 7.87 -46.45 2.92
N GLU A 92 8.69 -46.01 1.96
CA GLU A 92 9.97 -45.33 2.23
C GLU A 92 9.78 -43.94 2.86
N LEU A 93 8.62 -43.31 2.67
CA LEU A 93 8.29 -42.00 3.26
C LEU A 93 6.82 -41.95 3.67
N VAL A 94 6.57 -41.74 4.97
CA VAL A 94 5.23 -41.56 5.54
C VAL A 94 5.17 -40.17 6.17
N HIS A 95 4.18 -39.36 5.77
CA HIS A 95 3.89 -38.09 6.42
C HIS A 95 2.65 -38.28 7.30
N THR A 96 2.75 -37.90 8.57
CA THR A 96 1.62 -37.85 9.50
C THR A 96 1.47 -36.43 10.03
N ASP A 97 0.26 -35.93 10.04
CA ASP A 97 -0.14 -34.71 10.75
C ASP A 97 -0.94 -35.09 12.01
N VAL A 98 -1.00 -34.21 13.01
CA VAL A 98 -1.70 -34.45 14.28
C VAL A 98 -3.12 -33.88 14.25
#